data_AF-I4CXH1-F1
#
_entry.id   AF-I4CXH1-F1
#
_cell.length_a   1.000
_cell.length_b   1.000
_cell.length_c   1.000
_cell.angle_alpha   90.00
_cell.angle_beta   90.00
_cell.angle_gamma   90.00
#
_symmetry.space_group_name_H-M   'P 1'
#
loop_
_entity.id
_entity.type
_entity.pdbx_description
1 polymer ?
#
loop_
_entity_poly.entity_id
_entity_poly.type
_entity_poly.pdbx_seq_one_letter_code
_entity_poly.pdbx_strand_id
1 'polypeptide(L)'
;MSSFDEEEVLRSGISGVFRLHSLILKIESLNELSPELADIEDEPALPLVVALHVHEYIHYLHNLTTRAGLGCLTDILLLVQPLQAQKVDDSMGFGADDKRGVQLRATFDSLRKLKGYVKHIPPNYKWRRVMRWEFSEVSPSQSLVPAVVIDPEQQVEFYVTAFFDDDTELQFTFSPGLDFITEGIAYEIERDIRIRAGVAESEADTHTPGFPYLAFGPLLEFLAGCEVPADQRVVLGTLALLAPSPSVALTSLSQLQRYEEGTSGAVMFTAIVNDILDGFENYSGLFRDRHIPMFYKIFEGSELLSKGLQVYEKLLLKGLDVRRQRQFLELAFLREPMTIKNFKNIAANLLERVVFQGKPGGELEIRWEGAEGSVVDLPADMREAFAVLQSCIHYVQQHLKDTRFETQEPLRPTPCPFSGACTVESMAGKPEVCRSTPWEVENIAQDGTVCIYQAGVDSFKSILPPQPALQDDSLPI
;
A
#
# COMPACT_ATOMS: atom_id res chain seq x y z
N MET A 1 12.11 0.25 -17.31
CA MET A 1 11.19 -0.89 -17.43
C MET A 1 11.17 -1.58 -16.08
N SER A 2 10.29 -1.15 -15.19
CA SER A 2 9.72 -1.97 -14.13
C SER A 2 8.20 -1.94 -14.32
N SER A 3 7.65 -2.87 -15.09
CA SER A 3 6.21 -3.21 -14.98
C SER A 3 5.98 -4.22 -13.86
N PHE A 4 7.05 -4.57 -13.15
CA PHE A 4 7.13 -5.68 -12.22
C PHE A 4 6.51 -5.31 -10.87
N ASP A 5 6.79 -4.11 -10.38
CA ASP A 5 6.26 -3.61 -9.10
C ASP A 5 4.73 -3.44 -9.14
N GLU A 6 4.15 -3.10 -10.30
CA GLU A 6 2.70 -3.05 -10.47
C GLU A 6 2.10 -4.43 -10.73
N GLU A 7 2.72 -5.31 -11.51
CA GLU A 7 2.08 -6.59 -11.86
C GLU A 7 2.16 -7.65 -10.76
N GLU A 8 3.13 -7.58 -9.84
CA GLU A 8 3.30 -8.62 -8.82
C GLU A 8 2.75 -8.25 -7.44
N VAL A 9 2.92 -7.00 -7.00
CA VAL A 9 2.25 -6.48 -5.78
C VAL A 9 0.73 -6.44 -5.97
N LEU A 10 0.24 -6.34 -7.21
CA LEU A 10 -1.19 -6.44 -7.54
C LEU A 10 -1.66 -7.88 -7.82
N ARG A 11 -0.79 -8.88 -7.67
CA ARG A 11 -1.09 -10.31 -7.82
C ARG A 11 -0.96 -11.07 -6.50
N SER A 12 -1.20 -10.42 -5.35
CA SER A 12 -1.61 -11.15 -4.14
C SER A 12 -2.76 -12.10 -4.52
N GLY A 13 -2.63 -13.37 -4.17
CA GLY A 13 -3.02 -14.50 -5.01
C GLY A 13 -4.45 -14.49 -5.58
N ILE A 14 -4.65 -13.98 -6.79
CA ILE A 14 -5.84 -14.12 -7.69
C ILE A 14 -7.20 -13.70 -7.06
N SER A 15 -7.31 -13.49 -5.75
CA SER A 15 -8.54 -13.55 -4.96
C SER A 15 -8.87 -12.28 -4.18
N GLY A 16 -7.89 -11.41 -3.98
CA GLY A 16 -8.00 -10.10 -3.34
C GLY A 16 -7.10 -9.10 -4.06
N VAL A 17 -7.54 -7.86 -4.20
CA VAL A 17 -6.77 -6.79 -4.84
C VAL A 17 -6.94 -5.51 -4.06
N PHE A 18 -5.87 -5.10 -3.39
CA PHE A 18 -5.78 -3.79 -2.77
C PHE A 18 -5.03 -2.79 -3.66
N ARG A 19 -5.51 -1.54 -3.67
CA ARG A 19 -4.91 -0.44 -4.41
C ARG A 19 -4.39 0.61 -3.43
N LEU A 20 -3.06 0.73 -3.37
CA LEU A 20 -2.30 1.72 -2.59
C LEU A 20 -2.99 3.09 -2.63
N HIS A 21 -3.33 3.67 -1.47
CA HIS A 21 -3.89 5.02 -1.29
C HIS A 21 -5.20 5.43 -2.00
N SER A 22 -5.69 4.67 -2.99
CA SER A 22 -7.10 4.76 -3.38
C SER A 22 -8.00 4.03 -2.39
N LEU A 23 -7.42 3.20 -1.52
CA LEU A 23 -8.10 2.46 -0.46
C LEU A 23 -9.21 1.53 -0.96
N ILE A 24 -9.14 1.18 -2.24
CA ILE A 24 -10.02 0.19 -2.86
C ILE A 24 -9.46 -1.18 -2.52
N LEU A 25 -10.23 -1.94 -1.73
CA LEU A 25 -10.00 -3.35 -1.45
C LEU A 25 -11.11 -4.15 -2.12
N LYS A 26 -10.78 -4.87 -3.20
CA LYS A 26 -11.70 -5.78 -3.87
C LYS A 26 -11.39 -7.22 -3.48
N ILE A 27 -12.39 -7.96 -3.03
CA ILE A 27 -12.29 -9.39 -2.71
C ILE A 27 -13.19 -10.16 -3.67
N GLU A 28 -12.71 -11.27 -4.23
CA GLU A 28 -13.50 -12.12 -5.12
C GLU A 28 -14.59 -12.91 -4.39
N SER A 29 -15.60 -13.36 -5.14
CA SER A 29 -16.81 -14.00 -4.58
C SER A 29 -16.56 -15.31 -3.85
N LEU A 30 -15.53 -16.06 -4.24
CA LEU A 30 -15.16 -17.31 -3.55
C LEU A 30 -14.51 -17.08 -2.18
N ASN A 31 -14.17 -15.84 -1.86
CA ASN A 31 -13.46 -15.46 -0.65
C ASN A 31 -14.30 -14.54 0.25
N GLU A 32 -15.63 -14.66 0.19
CA GLU A 32 -16.50 -13.91 1.10
C GLU A 32 -16.43 -14.47 2.54
N LEU A 33 -16.21 -13.60 3.52
CA LEU A 33 -16.19 -13.97 4.95
C LEU A 33 -17.53 -14.50 5.49
N SER A 34 -18.66 -14.13 4.88
CA SER A 34 -20.01 -14.46 5.36
C SER A 34 -20.97 -14.58 4.16
N PRO A 35 -20.96 -15.70 3.41
CA PRO A 35 -21.89 -15.89 2.29
C PRO A 35 -23.33 -15.94 2.81
N GLU A 36 -24.27 -15.34 2.08
CA GLU A 36 -25.70 -15.23 2.44
C GLU A 36 -26.41 -16.58 2.69
N LEU A 37 -25.80 -17.69 2.30
CA LEU A 37 -26.29 -19.05 2.49
C LEU A 37 -25.76 -19.73 3.77
N ALA A 38 -24.85 -19.08 4.50
CA ALA A 38 -24.35 -19.55 5.79
C ALA A 38 -25.20 -18.96 6.92
N ASP A 39 -26.37 -19.56 7.17
CA ASP A 39 -27.20 -19.36 8.37
C ASP A 39 -26.54 -19.95 9.64
N ILE A 40 -25.20 -19.91 9.69
CA ILE A 40 -24.42 -20.53 10.74
C ILE A 40 -23.39 -19.51 11.17
N GLU A 41 -23.78 -18.67 12.14
CA GLU A 41 -22.88 -17.76 12.87
C GLU A 41 -21.69 -18.50 13.52
N ASP A 42 -21.72 -19.84 13.52
CA ASP A 42 -20.72 -20.76 14.08
C ASP A 42 -19.99 -21.65 13.05
N GLU A 43 -20.24 -21.57 11.73
CA GLU A 43 -19.39 -22.29 10.77
C GLU A 43 -18.13 -21.46 10.52
N PRO A 44 -16.92 -21.99 10.80
CA PRO A 44 -15.70 -21.27 10.56
C PRO A 44 -15.57 -21.05 9.05
N ALA A 45 -15.52 -19.79 8.59
CA ALA A 45 -15.02 -19.51 7.25
C ALA A 45 -13.71 -20.28 7.07
N LEU A 46 -13.51 -20.82 5.87
CA LEU A 46 -12.27 -21.50 5.52
C LEU A 46 -11.10 -20.63 6.00
N PRO A 47 -10.20 -21.13 6.85
CA PRO A 47 -9.14 -20.33 7.46
C PRO A 47 -8.31 -19.53 6.45
N LEU A 48 -8.21 -20.05 5.22
CA LEU A 48 -7.61 -19.36 4.08
C LEU A 48 -8.30 -18.03 3.73
N VAL A 49 -9.63 -17.96 3.81
CA VAL A 49 -10.40 -16.74 3.55
C VAL A 49 -10.13 -15.69 4.62
N VAL A 50 -10.12 -16.10 5.89
CA VAL A 50 -9.79 -15.18 6.99
C VAL A 50 -8.35 -14.67 6.86
N ALA A 51 -7.42 -15.57 6.53
CA ALA A 51 -6.01 -15.23 6.30
C ALA A 51 -5.85 -14.21 5.15
N LEU A 52 -6.57 -14.38 4.03
CA LEU A 52 -6.60 -13.42 2.92
C LEU A 52 -7.13 -12.05 3.36
N HIS A 53 -8.25 -12.01 4.09
CA HIS A 53 -8.80 -10.74 4.56
C HIS A 53 -7.89 -10.01 5.54
N VAL A 54 -7.15 -10.76 6.37
CA VAL A 54 -6.11 -10.21 7.25
C VAL A 54 -4.95 -9.69 6.41
N HIS A 55 -4.45 -10.45 5.44
CA HIS A 55 -3.38 -10.06 4.53
C HIS A 55 -3.66 -8.69 3.91
N GLU A 56 -4.81 -8.54 3.26
CA GLU A 56 -5.22 -7.28 2.62
C GLU A 56 -5.49 -6.17 3.65
N TYR A 57 -5.90 -6.51 4.87
CA TYR A 57 -6.04 -5.53 5.95
C TYR A 57 -4.69 -5.00 6.44
N ILE A 58 -3.63 -5.81 6.46
CA ILE A 58 -2.28 -5.36 6.80
C ILE A 58 -1.80 -4.31 5.79
N HIS A 59 -2.02 -4.54 4.50
CA HIS A 59 -1.75 -3.54 3.47
C HIS A 59 -2.49 -2.23 3.71
N TYR A 60 -3.79 -2.32 4.01
CA TYR A 60 -4.61 -1.17 4.35
C TYR A 60 -4.05 -0.39 5.55
N LEU A 61 -3.67 -1.13 6.59
CA LEU A 61 -3.14 -0.58 7.83
C LEU A 61 -1.81 0.13 7.59
N HIS A 62 -0.84 -0.50 6.92
CA HIS A 62 0.47 0.09 6.70
C HIS A 62 0.38 1.39 5.88
N ASN A 63 -0.51 1.43 4.89
CA ASN A 63 -0.71 2.60 4.04
C ASN A 63 -1.25 3.84 4.77
N LEU A 64 -1.91 3.66 5.91
CA LEU A 64 -2.53 4.74 6.67
C LEU A 64 -1.89 5.00 8.02
N THR A 65 -0.99 4.12 8.47
CA THR A 65 -0.46 4.16 9.84
C THR A 65 1.05 4.07 9.93
N THR A 66 1.76 3.96 8.80
CA THR A 66 3.24 3.93 8.78
C THR A 66 3.80 5.16 8.08
N ARG A 67 5.02 5.54 8.42
CA ARG A 67 5.71 6.67 7.78
C ARG A 67 5.90 6.43 6.29
N ALA A 68 6.29 5.22 5.90
CA ALA A 68 6.44 4.84 4.50
C ALA A 68 5.12 4.96 3.71
N GLY A 69 4.02 4.45 4.27
CA GLY A 69 2.68 4.59 3.67
C GLY A 69 2.24 6.04 3.56
N LEU A 70 2.35 6.82 4.63
CA LEU A 70 1.94 8.23 4.64
C LEU A 70 2.81 9.11 3.73
N GLY A 71 4.10 8.80 3.62
CA GLY A 71 5.00 9.44 2.67
C GLY A 71 4.62 9.14 1.22
N CYS A 72 4.32 7.87 0.89
CA CYS A 72 3.82 7.49 -0.44
C CYS A 72 2.51 8.20 -0.78
N LEU A 73 1.58 8.33 0.17
CA LEU A 73 0.34 9.09 -0.02
C LEU A 73 0.65 10.55 -0.35
N THR A 74 1.54 11.16 0.42
CA THR A 74 1.96 12.55 0.24
C THR A 74 2.51 12.76 -1.17
N ASP A 75 3.45 11.91 -1.59
CA ASP A 75 4.07 12.00 -2.90
C ASP A 75 3.04 11.81 -4.02
N ILE A 76 2.16 10.81 -3.93
CA ILE A 76 1.09 10.60 -4.93
C ILE A 76 0.16 11.81 -5.04
N LEU A 77 -0.21 12.43 -3.91
CA LEU A 77 -1.08 13.61 -3.94
C LEU A 77 -0.36 14.85 -4.47
N LEU A 78 0.93 15.04 -4.17
CA LEU A 78 1.76 16.09 -4.76
C LEU A 78 1.89 15.97 -6.28
N LEU A 79 1.80 14.75 -6.81
CA LEU A 79 1.84 14.47 -8.25
C LEU A 79 0.54 14.80 -9.00
N VAL A 80 -0.59 15.03 -8.31
CA VAL A 80 -1.90 15.33 -8.93
C VAL A 80 -1.84 16.61 -9.77
N GLN A 81 -1.33 17.70 -9.21
CA GLN A 81 -1.27 19.00 -9.88
C GLN A 81 -0.29 19.02 -11.07
N PRO A 82 0.95 18.50 -10.95
CA PRO A 82 1.86 18.33 -12.09
C PRO A 82 1.25 17.51 -13.23
N LEU A 83 0.59 16.38 -12.93
CA LEU A 83 -0.09 15.57 -13.95
C LEU A 83 -1.17 16.37 -14.67
N GLN A 84 -1.97 17.12 -13.92
CA GLN A 84 -3.04 17.94 -14.49
C GLN A 84 -2.48 19.04 -15.40
N ALA A 85 -1.39 19.71 -14.99
CA ALA A 85 -0.70 20.70 -15.82
C ALA A 85 -0.16 20.08 -17.12
N GLN A 86 0.48 18.92 -17.06
CA GLN A 86 1.03 18.23 -18.24
C GLN A 86 -0.08 17.80 -19.22
N LYS A 87 -1.27 17.45 -18.73
CA LYS A 87 -2.42 17.14 -19.59
C LYS A 87 -3.03 18.36 -20.29
N VAL A 88 -2.88 19.55 -19.72
CA VAL A 88 -3.36 20.81 -20.34
C VAL A 88 -2.38 21.31 -21.40
N ASP A 89 -1.09 21.22 -21.11
CA ASP A 89 -0.02 21.65 -22.03
C ASP A 89 1.17 20.70 -21.94
N ASP A 90 1.34 19.88 -22.97
CA ASP A 90 2.43 18.90 -23.06
C ASP A 90 3.82 19.55 -23.20
N SER A 91 3.87 20.85 -23.54
CA SER A 91 5.10 21.64 -23.60
C SER A 91 5.59 22.12 -22.23
N MET A 92 4.78 21.96 -21.18
CA MET A 92 5.23 22.08 -19.77
C MET A 92 6.15 20.92 -19.36
N GLY A 93 6.45 20.00 -20.27
CA GLY A 93 7.40 18.91 -20.09
C GLY A 93 8.85 19.37 -19.93
N PHE A 94 9.32 19.32 -18.68
CA PHE A 94 10.69 18.97 -18.29
C PHE A 94 11.86 19.70 -18.98
N GLY A 95 12.07 20.97 -18.64
CA GLY A 95 13.44 21.51 -18.65
C GLY A 95 14.25 20.92 -17.48
N ALA A 96 15.49 20.48 -17.72
CA ALA A 96 16.37 19.97 -16.66
C ALA A 96 16.60 21.00 -15.53
N ASP A 97 16.55 22.29 -15.86
CA ASP A 97 16.79 23.43 -14.95
C ASP A 97 15.51 24.13 -14.46
N ASP A 98 14.31 23.64 -14.81
CA ASP A 98 13.07 24.19 -14.25
C ASP A 98 12.89 23.70 -12.81
N LYS A 99 12.61 24.62 -11.88
CA LYS A 99 12.31 24.31 -10.46
C LYS A 99 11.20 23.26 -10.34
N ARG A 100 10.21 23.28 -11.23
CA ARG A 100 9.13 22.26 -11.26
C ARG A 100 9.67 20.88 -11.63
N GLY A 101 10.60 20.80 -12.58
CA GLY A 101 11.26 19.55 -12.95
C GLY A 101 12.11 18.97 -11.82
N VAL A 102 12.75 19.81 -11.00
CA VAL A 102 13.51 19.40 -9.82
C VAL A 102 12.58 18.81 -8.75
N GLN A 103 11.51 19.52 -8.39
CA GLN A 103 10.56 19.05 -7.37
C GLN A 103 9.86 17.74 -7.79
N LEU A 104 9.51 17.62 -9.07
CA LEU A 104 8.89 16.42 -9.61
C LEU A 104 9.83 15.20 -9.54
N ARG A 105 11.10 15.37 -9.95
CA ARG A 105 12.12 14.33 -9.81
C ARG A 105 12.32 13.93 -8.35
N ALA A 106 12.43 14.90 -7.44
CA ALA A 106 12.54 14.63 -6.01
C ALA A 106 11.33 13.85 -5.47
N THR A 107 10.12 14.15 -5.95
CA THR A 107 8.89 13.42 -5.55
C THR A 107 8.90 11.98 -6.06
N PHE A 108 9.30 11.73 -7.32
CA PHE A 108 9.45 10.36 -7.84
C PHE A 108 10.57 9.59 -7.14
N ASP A 109 11.69 10.26 -6.86
CA ASP A 109 12.81 9.65 -6.14
C ASP A 109 12.40 9.29 -4.71
N SER A 110 11.70 10.18 -3.99
CA SER A 110 11.12 9.91 -2.67
C SER A 110 10.17 8.71 -2.72
N LEU A 111 9.20 8.72 -3.65
CA LEU A 111 8.23 7.63 -3.81
C LEU A 111 8.95 6.29 -4.04
N ARG A 112 9.93 6.27 -4.93
CA ARG A 112 10.76 5.09 -5.19
C ARG A 112 11.54 4.64 -3.96
N LYS A 113 12.05 5.58 -3.16
CA LYS A 113 12.80 5.24 -1.93
C LYS A 113 11.91 4.62 -0.87
N LEU A 114 10.72 5.18 -0.66
CA LEU A 114 9.76 4.73 0.33
C LEU A 114 9.13 3.38 -0.06
N LYS A 115 8.76 3.22 -1.33
CA LYS A 115 8.21 1.97 -1.86
C LYS A 115 9.23 0.83 -1.90
N GLY A 116 10.50 1.18 -2.09
CA GLY A 116 11.50 0.22 -2.54
C GLY A 116 11.39 0.00 -4.04
N TYR A 117 12.28 -0.82 -4.60
CA TYR A 117 12.26 -1.14 -6.01
C TYR A 117 13.01 -2.43 -6.30
N VAL A 118 12.69 -3.03 -7.45
CA VAL A 118 13.39 -4.19 -7.99
C VAL A 118 13.97 -3.86 -9.37
N LYS A 119 15.15 -4.39 -9.67
CA LYS A 119 15.85 -4.26 -10.95
C LYS A 119 16.23 -5.65 -11.46
N HIS A 120 16.23 -5.80 -12.78
CA HIS A 120 16.72 -6.99 -13.49
C HIS A 120 15.84 -8.25 -13.39
N ILE A 121 14.61 -8.15 -12.88
CA ILE A 121 13.62 -9.21 -13.10
C ILE A 121 12.95 -9.01 -14.47
N PRO A 122 12.87 -10.05 -15.33
CA PRO A 122 12.19 -9.93 -16.61
C PRO A 122 10.73 -9.47 -16.47
N PRO A 123 10.22 -8.62 -17.39
CA PRO A 123 8.81 -8.27 -17.38
C PRO A 123 7.94 -9.52 -17.59
N ASN A 124 6.79 -9.59 -16.91
CA ASN A 124 5.90 -10.76 -16.90
C ASN A 124 6.55 -12.07 -16.40
N TYR A 125 7.61 -12.00 -15.61
CA TYR A 125 8.19 -13.19 -14.99
C TYR A 125 7.15 -13.90 -14.12
N LYS A 126 7.10 -15.23 -14.22
CA LYS A 126 6.25 -16.08 -13.37
C LYS A 126 7.15 -16.85 -12.43
N TRP A 127 6.99 -16.62 -11.14
CA TRP A 127 7.80 -17.31 -10.15
C TRP A 127 7.51 -18.80 -10.15
N ARG A 128 8.61 -19.57 -10.21
CA ARG A 128 8.63 -20.99 -9.89
C ARG A 128 8.89 -21.14 -8.39
N ARG A 129 8.77 -22.37 -7.90
CA ARG A 129 9.11 -22.69 -6.51
C ARG A 129 10.58 -22.37 -6.25
N VAL A 130 10.83 -21.42 -5.35
CA VAL A 130 12.19 -21.08 -4.91
C VAL A 130 12.58 -22.07 -3.82
N MET A 131 13.72 -22.73 -4.00
CA MET A 131 14.28 -23.68 -3.05
C MET A 131 15.21 -23.00 -2.05
N ARG A 132 15.91 -21.95 -2.48
CA ARG A 132 16.87 -21.21 -1.67
C ARG A 132 17.08 -19.80 -2.18
N TRP A 133 17.37 -18.89 -1.26
CA TRP A 133 17.80 -17.52 -1.52
C TRP A 133 19.25 -17.33 -1.11
N GLU A 134 20.01 -16.59 -1.91
CA GLU A 134 21.29 -16.01 -1.50
C GLU A 134 21.23 -14.50 -1.63
N PHE A 135 21.77 -13.81 -0.62
CA PHE A 135 21.80 -12.36 -0.55
C PHE A 135 23.24 -11.88 -0.41
N SER A 136 23.53 -10.73 -1.00
CA SER A 136 24.74 -9.97 -0.72
C SER A 136 24.44 -8.47 -0.80
N GLU A 137 25.04 -7.68 0.08
CA GLU A 137 24.91 -6.23 0.04
C GLU A 137 25.61 -5.67 -1.20
N VAL A 138 24.95 -4.76 -1.92
CA VAL A 138 25.55 -4.07 -3.07
C VAL A 138 26.46 -2.97 -2.53
N SER A 139 27.78 -3.17 -2.68
CA SER A 139 28.89 -2.23 -2.38
C SER A 139 28.64 -1.23 -1.23
N PRO A 140 29.32 -1.37 -0.07
CA PRO A 140 29.18 -0.48 1.09
C PRO A 140 29.70 0.95 0.88
N SER A 141 29.99 1.38 -0.36
CA SER A 141 30.53 2.71 -0.66
C SER A 141 29.62 3.88 -0.27
N GLN A 142 28.39 3.64 0.23
CA GLN A 142 27.44 4.71 0.55
C GLN A 142 26.79 4.67 1.94
N SER A 143 27.10 3.74 2.86
CA SER A 143 26.61 3.84 4.26
C SER A 143 27.40 2.99 5.26
N LEU A 144 27.70 3.57 6.44
CA LEU A 144 28.14 2.84 7.63
C LEU A 144 26.89 2.33 8.35
N VAL A 145 26.43 1.14 7.99
CA VAL A 145 25.40 0.40 8.74
C VAL A 145 26.13 -0.44 9.80
N PRO A 146 25.67 -0.49 11.07
CA PRO A 146 24.46 0.13 11.61
C PRO A 146 24.60 1.62 11.94
N ALA A 147 23.58 2.42 11.60
CA ALA A 147 23.50 3.84 11.93
C ALA A 147 22.50 4.08 13.07
N VAL A 148 22.90 4.87 14.08
CA VAL A 148 22.01 5.22 15.21
C VAL A 148 20.86 6.13 14.78
N VAL A 149 21.15 7.07 13.88
CA VAL A 149 20.18 7.98 13.28
C VAL A 149 19.98 7.56 11.83
N ILE A 150 18.74 7.27 11.46
CA ILE A 150 18.41 6.83 10.10
C ILE A 150 18.21 8.05 9.21
N ASP A 151 19.12 8.24 8.25
CA ASP A 151 19.03 9.32 7.26
C ASP A 151 17.98 8.97 6.18
N PRO A 152 16.95 9.83 5.94
CA PRO A 152 15.97 9.61 4.87
C PRO A 152 16.60 9.50 3.47
N GLU A 153 17.79 10.07 3.25
CA GLU A 153 18.44 10.05 1.95
C GLU A 153 19.16 8.73 1.64
N GLN A 154 19.47 7.95 2.67
CA GLN A 154 20.20 6.69 2.55
C GLN A 154 19.30 5.54 2.10
N GLN A 155 19.89 4.59 1.38
CA GLN A 155 19.27 3.32 1.02
C GLN A 155 20.26 2.17 1.10
N VAL A 156 19.74 0.98 1.35
CA VAL A 156 20.47 -0.28 1.22
C VAL A 156 19.90 -1.06 0.03
N GLU A 157 20.78 -1.52 -0.85
CA GLU A 157 20.46 -2.40 -1.97
C GLU A 157 21.09 -3.78 -1.75
N PHE A 158 20.38 -4.82 -2.17
CA PHE A 158 20.82 -6.21 -2.11
C PHE A 158 20.86 -6.81 -3.50
N TYR A 159 21.95 -7.52 -3.79
CA TYR A 159 22.02 -8.47 -4.87
C TYR A 159 21.45 -9.80 -4.38
N VAL A 160 20.57 -10.39 -5.17
CA VAL A 160 19.83 -11.60 -4.81
C VAL A 160 20.00 -12.64 -5.90
N THR A 161 20.22 -13.88 -5.48
CA THR A 161 20.12 -15.06 -6.34
C THR A 161 19.04 -15.98 -5.79
N ALA A 162 18.00 -16.22 -6.59
CA ALA A 162 16.96 -17.21 -6.31
C ALA A 162 17.32 -18.52 -7.01
N PHE A 163 17.38 -19.62 -6.27
CA PHE A 163 17.63 -20.97 -6.79
C PHE A 163 16.32 -21.75 -6.86
N PHE A 164 16.01 -22.33 -8.02
CA PHE A 164 14.78 -23.08 -8.25
C PHE A 164 14.99 -24.59 -8.16
N ASP A 165 13.89 -25.35 -8.23
CA ASP A 165 13.87 -26.82 -8.16
C ASP A 165 14.45 -27.52 -9.41
N ASP A 166 14.63 -26.80 -10.51
CA ASP A 166 15.18 -27.27 -11.78
C ASP A 166 16.67 -26.90 -11.98
N ASP A 167 17.38 -26.57 -10.90
CA ASP A 167 18.77 -26.12 -10.87
C ASP A 167 19.04 -24.82 -11.66
N THR A 168 17.99 -24.09 -12.09
CA THR A 168 18.16 -22.75 -12.66
C THR A 168 18.23 -21.68 -11.57
N GLU A 169 18.75 -20.51 -11.94
CA GLU A 169 18.85 -19.35 -11.06
C GLU A 169 18.27 -18.09 -11.70
N LEU A 170 17.79 -17.18 -10.87
CA LEU A 170 17.43 -15.81 -11.25
C LEU A 170 18.20 -14.84 -10.36
N GLN A 171 18.96 -13.96 -11.01
CA GLN A 171 19.73 -12.92 -10.35
C GLN A 171 19.07 -11.56 -10.54
N PHE A 172 18.93 -10.81 -9.47
CA PHE A 172 18.33 -9.47 -9.51
C PHE A 172 18.85 -8.59 -8.38
N THR A 173 18.46 -7.32 -8.39
CA THR A 173 18.81 -6.36 -7.33
C THR A 173 17.54 -5.72 -6.80
N PHE A 174 17.46 -5.50 -5.50
CA PHE A 174 16.33 -4.77 -4.93
C PHE A 174 16.74 -3.94 -3.71
N SER A 175 15.91 -2.94 -3.40
CA SER A 175 15.95 -2.22 -2.14
C SER A 175 14.61 -2.42 -1.42
N PRO A 176 14.61 -2.96 -0.19
CA PRO A 176 13.38 -3.22 0.55
C PRO A 176 12.72 -1.90 0.99
N GLY A 177 11.43 -1.76 0.69
CA GLY A 177 10.60 -0.63 1.09
C GLY A 177 9.18 -1.08 1.42
N LEU A 178 8.21 -0.16 1.35
CA LEU A 178 6.81 -0.39 1.66
C LEU A 178 6.26 -1.66 1.01
N ASP A 179 6.51 -1.85 -0.29
CA ASP A 179 5.93 -2.96 -1.07
C ASP A 179 6.47 -4.32 -0.58
N PHE A 180 7.79 -4.46 -0.49
CA PHE A 180 8.44 -5.71 -0.05
C PHE A 180 8.14 -6.04 1.43
N ILE A 181 8.26 -5.04 2.31
CA ILE A 181 8.12 -5.25 3.76
C ILE A 181 6.66 -5.51 4.14
N THR A 182 5.72 -4.81 3.52
CA THR A 182 4.28 -5.03 3.78
C THR A 182 3.85 -6.41 3.35
N GLU A 183 4.21 -6.84 2.13
CA GLU A 183 3.90 -8.20 1.65
C GLU A 183 4.53 -9.26 2.56
N GLY A 184 5.78 -9.05 2.98
CA GLY A 184 6.47 -9.92 3.93
C GLY A 184 5.71 -10.07 5.25
N ILE A 185 5.35 -8.96 5.90
CA ILE A 185 4.58 -8.96 7.16
C ILE A 185 3.20 -9.59 6.97
N ALA A 186 2.48 -9.21 5.90
CA ALA A 186 1.14 -9.73 5.62
C ALA A 186 1.18 -11.24 5.42
N TYR A 187 2.21 -11.74 4.72
CA TYR A 187 2.40 -13.17 4.51
C TYR A 187 2.82 -13.93 5.77
N GLU A 188 3.71 -13.39 6.62
CA GLU A 188 4.05 -14.04 7.90
C GLU A 188 2.80 -14.25 8.77
N ILE A 189 1.91 -13.26 8.79
CA ILE A 189 0.64 -13.34 9.52
C ILE A 189 -0.34 -14.32 8.85
N GLU A 190 -0.49 -14.27 7.53
CA GLU A 190 -1.30 -15.22 6.77
C GLU A 190 -0.85 -16.66 7.01
N ARG A 191 0.47 -16.90 6.96
CA ARG A 191 1.09 -18.21 7.16
C ARG A 191 0.83 -18.74 8.57
N ASP A 192 1.01 -17.92 9.61
CA ASP A 192 0.71 -18.32 11.00
C ASP A 192 -0.78 -18.67 11.18
N ILE A 193 -1.69 -17.86 10.62
CA ILE A 193 -3.14 -18.13 10.67
C ILE A 193 -3.45 -19.49 10.04
N ARG A 194 -2.89 -19.78 8.85
CA ARG A 194 -3.10 -21.04 8.12
C ARG A 194 -2.56 -22.23 8.92
N ILE A 195 -1.37 -22.12 9.49
CA ILE A 195 -0.75 -23.20 10.29
C ILE A 195 -1.57 -23.48 11.55
N ARG A 196 -2.00 -22.44 12.28
CA ARG A 196 -2.83 -22.59 13.49
C ARG A 196 -4.21 -23.17 13.20
N ALA A 197 -4.69 -22.97 11.99
CA ALA A 197 -5.90 -23.60 11.48
C ALA A 197 -5.72 -25.07 11.04
N GLY A 198 -4.51 -25.62 11.14
CA GLY A 198 -4.21 -27.03 10.85
C GLY A 198 -3.65 -27.32 9.45
N VAL A 199 -3.33 -26.29 8.66
CA VAL A 199 -2.57 -26.48 7.41
C VAL A 199 -1.16 -26.94 7.79
N ALA A 200 -0.67 -28.01 7.14
CA ALA A 200 0.69 -28.49 7.38
C ALA A 200 1.71 -27.41 6.97
N GLU A 201 2.78 -27.28 7.72
CA GLU A 201 3.80 -26.25 7.47
C GLU A 201 4.41 -26.37 6.06
N SER A 202 4.59 -27.60 5.57
CA SER A 202 5.04 -27.87 4.20
C SER A 202 4.08 -27.44 3.09
N GLU A 203 2.80 -27.24 3.44
CA GLU A 203 1.73 -26.86 2.52
C GLU A 203 1.41 -25.36 2.61
N ALA A 204 1.82 -24.68 3.69
CA ALA A 204 1.53 -23.26 3.91
C ALA A 204 2.15 -22.36 2.82
N ASP A 205 3.27 -22.77 2.26
CA ASP A 205 3.99 -22.02 1.22
C ASP A 205 3.61 -22.47 -0.20
N THR A 206 2.71 -23.46 -0.33
CA THR A 206 2.28 -23.97 -1.63
C THR A 206 1.41 -22.93 -2.33
N HIS A 207 1.74 -22.63 -3.59
CA HIS A 207 1.10 -21.60 -4.44
C HIS A 207 1.37 -20.14 -4.05
N THR A 208 2.21 -19.88 -3.05
CA THR A 208 2.70 -18.53 -2.76
C THR A 208 3.80 -18.14 -3.77
N PRO A 209 3.74 -16.95 -4.40
CA PRO A 209 4.83 -16.47 -5.25
C PRO A 209 6.14 -16.38 -4.48
N GLY A 210 7.27 -16.61 -5.16
CA GLY A 210 8.58 -16.59 -4.52
C GLY A 210 8.92 -15.22 -3.92
N PHE A 211 8.82 -14.16 -4.72
CA PHE A 211 9.07 -12.79 -4.29
C PHE A 211 7.77 -11.99 -4.39
N PRO A 212 7.53 -10.99 -3.52
CA PRO A 212 8.31 -10.68 -2.30
C PRO A 212 8.06 -11.64 -1.13
N TYR A 213 6.95 -12.39 -1.14
CA TYR A 213 6.40 -13.19 -0.03
C TYR A 213 7.43 -14.10 0.68
N LEU A 214 8.04 -15.03 -0.05
CA LEU A 214 8.93 -16.04 0.51
C LEU A 214 10.38 -15.56 0.66
N ALA A 215 10.68 -14.31 0.30
CA ALA A 215 12.01 -13.72 0.39
C ALA A 215 12.23 -12.89 1.67
N PHE A 216 11.15 -12.44 2.33
CA PHE A 216 11.22 -11.57 3.51
C PHE A 216 11.93 -12.24 4.70
N GLY A 217 11.43 -13.39 5.16
CA GLY A 217 12.04 -14.15 6.26
C GLY A 217 13.53 -14.47 5.99
N PRO A 218 13.88 -15.09 4.85
CA PRO A 218 15.26 -15.38 4.50
C PRO A 218 16.19 -14.16 4.45
N LEU A 219 15.71 -12.98 4.03
CA LEU A 219 16.50 -11.75 4.09
C LEU A 219 16.83 -11.37 5.54
N LEU A 220 15.84 -11.42 6.45
CA LEU A 220 16.06 -11.07 7.85
C LEU A 220 17.02 -12.04 8.54
N GLU A 221 16.92 -13.33 8.22
CA GLU A 221 17.83 -14.36 8.74
C GLU A 221 19.24 -14.21 8.20
N PHE A 222 19.40 -13.86 6.92
CA PHE A 222 20.69 -13.51 6.35
C PHE A 222 21.34 -12.33 7.08
N LEU A 223 20.56 -11.27 7.34
CA LEU A 223 21.04 -10.07 8.04
C LEU A 223 21.38 -10.35 9.51
N ALA A 224 20.55 -11.14 10.19
CA ALA A 224 20.75 -11.50 11.59
C ALA A 224 21.91 -12.50 11.77
N GLY A 225 22.10 -13.40 10.80
CA GLY A 225 22.98 -14.56 10.92
C GLY A 225 22.40 -15.67 11.80
N CYS A 226 21.11 -15.63 12.12
CA CYS A 226 20.38 -16.65 12.85
C CYS A 226 18.91 -16.68 12.42
N GLU A 227 18.18 -17.72 12.85
CA GLU A 227 16.73 -17.82 12.65
C GLU A 227 16.03 -16.67 13.36
N VAL A 228 15.00 -16.10 12.72
CA VAL A 228 14.20 -14.98 13.25
C VAL A 228 12.75 -15.44 13.37
N PRO A 229 12.17 -15.54 14.58
CA PRO A 229 10.78 -15.91 14.79
C PRO A 229 9.79 -14.96 14.08
N ALA A 230 8.63 -15.48 13.67
CA ALA A 230 7.64 -14.73 12.88
C ALA A 230 7.16 -13.43 13.56
N ASP A 231 6.93 -13.44 14.88
CA ASP A 231 6.55 -12.25 15.63
C ASP A 231 7.66 -11.17 15.63
N GLN A 232 8.92 -11.59 15.72
CA GLN A 232 10.07 -10.69 15.58
C GLN A 232 10.22 -10.16 14.15
N ARG A 233 9.99 -10.99 13.13
CA ARG A 233 9.97 -10.53 11.72
C ARG A 233 8.94 -9.42 11.51
N VAL A 234 7.74 -9.59 12.08
CA VAL A 234 6.68 -8.57 12.07
C VAL A 234 7.15 -7.29 12.76
N VAL A 235 7.72 -7.37 13.97
CA VAL A 235 8.22 -6.19 14.70
C VAL A 235 9.30 -5.44 13.93
N LEU A 236 10.30 -6.13 13.38
CA LEU A 236 11.38 -5.52 12.62
C LEU A 236 10.86 -4.82 11.36
N GLY A 237 9.98 -5.49 10.63
CA GLY A 237 9.34 -4.92 9.44
C GLY A 237 8.51 -3.69 9.78
N THR A 238 7.68 -3.75 10.83
CA THR A 238 6.88 -2.60 11.27
C THR A 238 7.76 -1.42 11.66
N LEU A 239 8.82 -1.64 12.46
CA LEU A 239 9.78 -0.57 12.81
C LEU A 239 10.43 0.03 11.57
N ALA A 240 10.82 -0.79 10.59
CA ALA A 240 11.37 -0.31 9.33
C ALA A 240 10.38 0.60 8.58
N LEU A 241 9.09 0.27 8.55
CA LEU A 241 8.07 1.12 7.92
C LEU A 241 7.75 2.42 8.69
N LEU A 242 8.05 2.47 9.99
CA LEU A 242 7.94 3.70 10.80
C LEU A 242 9.17 4.62 10.64
N ALA A 243 10.29 4.07 10.18
CA ALA A 243 11.53 4.80 9.98
C ALA A 243 11.49 5.71 8.73
N PRO A 244 12.34 6.75 8.65
CA PRO A 244 12.47 7.60 7.47
C PRO A 244 13.04 6.87 6.24
N SER A 245 13.90 5.86 6.43
CA SER A 245 14.41 4.99 5.37
C SER A 245 14.18 3.52 5.73
N PRO A 246 13.17 2.86 5.12
CA PRO A 246 12.82 1.49 5.46
C PRO A 246 13.98 0.49 5.24
N SER A 247 14.71 0.61 4.14
CA SER A 247 15.81 -0.31 3.83
C SER A 247 16.95 -0.25 4.85
N VAL A 248 17.33 0.96 5.28
CA VAL A 248 18.41 1.18 6.26
C VAL A 248 17.99 0.70 7.64
N ALA A 249 16.75 1.00 8.04
CA ALA A 249 16.21 0.58 9.33
C ALA A 249 16.08 -0.94 9.42
N LEU A 250 15.52 -1.60 8.38
CA LEU A 250 15.39 -3.05 8.33
C LEU A 250 16.76 -3.73 8.45
N THR A 251 17.76 -3.23 7.71
CA THR A 251 19.13 -3.74 7.73
C THR A 251 19.77 -3.59 9.11
N SER A 252 19.74 -2.38 9.66
CA SER A 252 20.36 -2.06 10.97
C SER A 252 19.73 -2.87 12.11
N LEU A 253 18.40 -2.88 12.19
CA LEU A 253 17.67 -3.59 13.25
C LEU A 253 17.92 -5.11 13.16
N SER A 254 17.89 -5.67 11.96
CA SER A 254 18.08 -7.12 11.76
C SER A 254 19.51 -7.57 12.08
N GLN A 255 20.53 -6.77 11.75
CA GLN A 255 21.92 -7.06 12.13
C GLN A 255 22.17 -6.97 13.64
N LEU A 256 21.42 -6.09 14.32
CA LEU A 256 21.62 -5.78 15.74
C LEU A 256 20.78 -6.64 16.68
N GLN A 257 19.66 -7.23 16.24
CA GLN A 257 18.78 -8.02 17.11
C GLN A 257 19.47 -9.23 17.76
N ARG A 258 20.52 -9.75 17.13
CA ARG A 258 21.26 -10.93 17.59
C ARG A 258 22.07 -10.71 18.88
N TYR A 259 22.27 -9.45 19.27
CA TYR A 259 23.13 -9.11 20.39
C TYR A 259 22.37 -9.19 21.72
N GLU A 260 22.98 -9.85 22.70
CA GLU A 260 22.40 -10.01 24.04
C GLU A 260 22.37 -8.70 24.83
N GLU A 261 21.45 -8.62 25.81
CA GLU A 261 21.29 -7.48 26.71
C GLU A 261 22.62 -7.15 27.42
N GLY A 262 22.93 -5.84 27.53
CA GLY A 262 24.17 -5.36 28.14
C GLY A 262 25.38 -5.29 27.19
N THR A 263 25.26 -5.75 25.95
CA THR A 263 26.28 -5.53 24.91
C THR A 263 26.12 -4.15 24.24
N SER A 264 27.18 -3.65 23.59
CA SER A 264 27.10 -2.41 22.80
C SER A 264 26.12 -2.52 21.63
N GLY A 265 25.96 -3.71 21.05
CA GLY A 265 24.99 -3.98 19.99
C GLY A 265 23.54 -3.84 20.48
N ALA A 266 23.20 -4.41 21.64
CA ALA A 266 21.87 -4.26 22.23
C ALA A 266 21.54 -2.81 22.64
N VAL A 267 22.54 -2.06 23.12
CA VAL A 267 22.39 -0.63 23.39
C VAL A 267 22.10 0.15 22.10
N MET A 268 22.81 -0.18 21.02
CA MET A 268 22.59 0.44 19.71
C MET A 268 21.23 0.08 19.11
N PHE A 269 20.80 -1.19 19.22
CA PHE A 269 19.46 -1.63 18.82
C PHE A 269 18.38 -0.79 19.51
N THR A 270 18.47 -0.68 20.84
CA THR A 270 17.51 0.08 21.65
C THR A 270 17.50 1.56 21.26
N ALA A 271 18.67 2.15 21.00
CA ALA A 271 18.78 3.54 20.57
C ALA A 271 18.09 3.78 19.22
N ILE A 272 18.27 2.90 18.23
CA ILE A 272 17.61 2.99 16.92
C ILE A 272 16.11 2.82 17.06
N VAL A 273 15.64 1.85 17.86
CA VAL A 273 14.21 1.65 18.11
C VAL A 273 13.58 2.92 18.69
N ASN A 274 14.20 3.53 19.70
CA ASN A 274 13.70 4.76 20.29
C ASN A 274 13.71 5.93 19.29
N ASP A 275 14.77 6.09 18.50
CA ASP A 275 14.86 7.12 17.45
C ASP A 275 13.73 6.98 16.42
N ILE A 276 13.43 5.75 15.98
CA ILE A 276 12.33 5.48 15.05
C ILE A 276 10.98 5.85 15.67
N LEU A 277 10.73 5.44 16.91
CA LEU A 277 9.44 5.66 17.58
C LEU A 277 9.21 7.14 17.90
N ASP A 278 10.21 7.83 18.44
CA ASP A 278 10.18 9.27 18.69
C ASP A 278 10.09 10.07 17.38
N GLY A 279 10.81 9.62 16.35
CA GLY A 279 10.76 10.19 15.01
C GLY A 279 9.38 10.06 14.37
N PHE A 280 8.72 8.90 14.52
CA PHE A 280 7.35 8.69 14.04
C PHE A 280 6.32 9.52 14.81
N GLU A 281 6.46 9.66 16.12
CA GLU A 281 5.61 10.52 16.96
C GLU A 281 5.66 11.98 16.47
N ASN A 282 6.86 12.50 16.24
CA ASN A 282 7.06 13.85 15.69
C ASN A 282 6.50 13.97 14.26
N TYR A 283 6.74 12.97 13.41
CA TYR A 283 6.20 12.93 12.06
C TYR A 283 4.67 12.92 12.05
N SER A 284 4.03 12.19 12.97
CA SER A 284 2.58 12.13 13.10
C SER A 284 1.97 13.51 13.38
N GLY A 285 2.61 14.29 14.27
CA GLY A 285 2.22 15.68 14.52
C GLY A 285 2.40 16.57 13.29
N LEU A 286 3.55 16.47 12.62
CA LEU A 286 3.82 17.21 11.38
C LEU A 286 2.84 16.85 10.25
N PHE A 287 2.48 15.57 10.13
CA PHE A 287 1.55 15.09 9.11
C PHE A 287 0.16 15.68 9.30
N ARG A 288 -0.35 15.66 10.53
CA ARG A 288 -1.61 16.31 10.89
C ARG A 288 -1.56 17.81 10.62
N ASP A 289 -0.51 18.48 11.07
CA ASP A 289 -0.47 19.95 11.11
C ASP A 289 -0.04 20.58 9.78
N ARG A 290 0.60 19.82 8.87
CA ARG A 290 1.11 20.32 7.57
C ARG A 290 0.61 19.54 6.36
N HIS A 291 0.72 18.22 6.35
CA HIS A 291 0.39 17.41 5.17
C HIS A 291 -1.12 17.36 4.90
N ILE A 292 -1.95 17.17 5.92
CA ILE A 292 -3.42 17.17 5.75
C ILE A 292 -3.92 18.54 5.20
N PRO A 293 -3.56 19.70 5.78
CA PRO A 293 -3.91 21.00 5.19
C PRO A 293 -3.40 21.18 3.75
N MET A 294 -2.22 20.66 3.42
CA MET A 294 -1.69 20.67 2.06
C MET A 294 -2.57 19.85 1.10
N PHE A 295 -3.09 18.70 1.52
CA PHE A 295 -4.01 17.90 0.69
C PHE A 295 -5.28 18.68 0.34
N TYR A 296 -5.83 19.46 1.27
CA TYR A 296 -6.98 20.33 0.98
C TYR A 296 -6.63 21.41 -0.05
N LYS A 297 -5.43 21.99 0.01
CA LYS A 297 -4.96 22.95 -1.00
C LYS A 297 -4.83 22.32 -2.40
N ILE A 298 -4.38 21.06 -2.47
CA ILE A 298 -4.30 20.33 -3.75
C ILE A 298 -5.69 20.22 -4.41
N PHE A 299 -6.75 20.06 -3.61
CA PHE A 299 -8.12 19.85 -4.07
C PHE A 299 -9.04 21.08 -3.99
N GLU A 300 -8.52 22.28 -3.73
CA GLU A 300 -9.30 23.52 -3.49
C GLU A 300 -10.28 23.87 -4.64
N GLY A 301 -10.01 23.39 -5.86
CA GLY A 301 -10.89 23.56 -7.04
C GLY A 301 -12.04 22.56 -7.18
N SER A 302 -12.22 21.63 -6.22
CA SER A 302 -13.30 20.64 -6.23
C SER A 302 -13.90 20.46 -4.84
N GLU A 303 -15.14 20.93 -4.67
CA GLU A 303 -15.92 20.73 -3.44
C GLU A 303 -16.12 19.23 -3.15
N LEU A 304 -16.33 18.43 -4.19
CA LEU A 304 -16.57 16.99 -4.08
C LEU A 304 -15.33 16.23 -3.59
N LEU A 305 -14.14 16.55 -4.13
CA LEU A 305 -12.89 15.96 -3.65
C LEU A 305 -12.54 16.44 -2.24
N SER A 306 -12.76 17.72 -1.94
CA SER A 306 -12.56 18.29 -0.60
C SER A 306 -13.47 17.61 0.44
N LYS A 307 -14.71 17.31 0.07
CA LYS A 307 -15.65 16.55 0.92
C LYS A 307 -15.22 15.09 1.10
N GLY A 308 -14.75 14.43 0.03
CA GLY A 308 -14.15 13.10 0.13
C GLY A 308 -12.92 13.08 1.04
N LEU A 309 -12.11 14.15 1.00
CA LEU A 309 -10.91 14.28 1.83
C LEU A 309 -11.24 14.37 3.31
N GLN A 310 -12.41 14.88 3.71
CA GLN A 310 -12.85 14.85 5.12
C GLN A 310 -13.03 13.43 5.65
N VAL A 311 -13.49 12.49 4.81
CA VAL A 311 -13.59 11.08 5.19
C VAL A 311 -12.20 10.46 5.31
N TYR A 312 -11.33 10.75 4.33
CA TYR A 312 -9.95 10.28 4.32
C TYR A 312 -9.17 10.82 5.54
N GLU A 313 -9.30 12.11 5.87
CA GLU A 313 -8.71 12.75 7.05
C GLU A 313 -9.11 12.02 8.34
N LYS A 314 -10.40 11.69 8.52
CA LYS A 314 -10.85 10.92 9.70
C LYS A 314 -10.12 9.59 9.83
N LEU A 315 -9.93 8.86 8.73
CA LEU A 315 -9.18 7.61 8.70
C LEU A 315 -7.70 7.84 9.03
N LEU A 316 -7.05 8.84 8.44
CA LEU A 316 -5.65 9.18 8.68
C LEU A 316 -5.40 9.54 10.14
N LEU A 317 -6.23 10.41 10.71
CA LEU A 317 -6.09 10.83 12.11
C LEU A 317 -6.30 9.67 13.07
N LYS A 318 -7.32 8.84 12.85
CA LYS A 318 -7.52 7.63 13.65
C LYS A 318 -6.33 6.68 13.53
N GLY A 319 -5.85 6.43 12.31
CA GLY A 319 -4.72 5.55 12.05
C GLY A 319 -3.44 6.00 12.77
N LEU A 320 -3.13 7.29 12.70
CA LEU A 320 -2.03 7.91 13.44
C LEU A 320 -2.19 7.73 14.96
N ASP A 321 -3.36 8.08 15.50
CA ASP A 321 -3.61 7.99 16.94
C ASP A 321 -3.52 6.55 17.47
N VAL A 322 -4.07 5.58 16.72
CA VAL A 322 -4.03 4.16 17.09
C VAL A 322 -2.60 3.63 17.06
N ARG A 323 -1.79 3.97 16.05
CA ARG A 323 -0.38 3.56 15.97
C ARG A 323 0.47 4.16 17.10
N ARG A 324 0.21 5.42 17.47
CA ARG A 324 0.91 6.07 18.60
C ARG A 324 0.62 5.38 19.93
N GLN A 325 -0.63 4.95 20.14
CA GLN A 325 -1.03 4.21 21.34
C GLN A 325 -0.54 2.76 21.33
N ARG A 326 -0.42 2.14 20.14
CA ARG A 326 -0.03 0.75 19.94
C ARG A 326 0.88 0.65 18.71
N GLN A 327 2.19 0.60 18.95
CA GLN A 327 3.20 0.68 17.88
C GLN A 327 3.18 -0.53 16.92
N PHE A 328 2.80 -1.70 17.42
CA PHE A 328 2.77 -2.97 16.69
C PHE A 328 1.34 -3.51 16.58
N LEU A 329 0.54 -2.87 15.73
CA LEU A 329 -0.87 -3.22 15.52
C LEU A 329 -1.03 -4.61 14.91
N GLU A 330 -0.08 -5.00 14.06
CA GLU A 330 -0.02 -6.25 13.31
C GLU A 330 0.00 -7.47 14.24
N LEU A 331 0.66 -7.34 15.39
CA LEU A 331 0.73 -8.42 16.39
C LEU A 331 -0.64 -8.78 16.97
N ALA A 332 -1.66 -7.92 16.82
CA ALA A 332 -3.03 -8.28 17.21
C ALA A 332 -3.53 -9.52 16.46
N PHE A 333 -3.02 -9.77 15.24
CA PHE A 333 -3.45 -10.89 14.40
C PHE A 333 -2.74 -12.21 14.69
N LEU A 334 -1.69 -12.22 15.54
CA LEU A 334 -0.91 -13.42 15.90
C LEU A 334 -1.22 -13.97 17.31
N ARG A 335 -1.96 -13.20 18.13
CA ARG A 335 -2.17 -13.52 19.56
C ARG A 335 -3.15 -14.66 19.79
N GLU A 336 -4.22 -14.69 19.01
CA GLU A 336 -5.33 -15.63 19.18
C GLU A 336 -5.64 -16.34 17.86
N PRO A 337 -6.26 -17.53 17.89
CA PRO A 337 -6.76 -18.17 16.68
C PRO A 337 -7.66 -17.20 15.89
N MET A 338 -7.35 -17.03 14.61
CA MET A 338 -8.01 -16.01 13.80
C MET A 338 -9.31 -16.56 13.20
N THR A 339 -10.41 -16.22 13.86
CA THR A 339 -11.78 -16.47 13.37
C THR A 339 -12.33 -15.22 12.68
N ILE A 340 -13.43 -15.36 11.92
CA ILE A 340 -14.14 -14.21 11.32
C ILE A 340 -14.49 -13.17 12.39
N LYS A 341 -15.02 -13.63 13.53
CA LYS A 341 -15.43 -12.77 14.65
C LYS A 341 -14.23 -12.02 15.23
N ASN A 342 -13.12 -12.71 15.47
CA ASN A 342 -11.91 -12.10 16.00
C ASN A 342 -11.35 -11.08 15.01
N PHE A 343 -11.30 -11.43 13.72
CA PHE A 343 -10.86 -10.51 12.67
C PHE A 343 -11.73 -9.24 12.61
N LYS A 344 -13.06 -9.39 12.49
CA LYS A 344 -14.00 -8.25 12.45
C LYS A 344 -13.86 -7.37 13.69
N ASN A 345 -13.72 -7.98 14.87
CA ASN A 345 -13.52 -7.24 16.12
C ASN A 345 -12.19 -6.48 16.15
N ILE A 346 -11.08 -7.10 15.74
CA ILE A 346 -9.78 -6.43 15.68
C ILE A 346 -9.84 -5.28 14.66
N ALA A 347 -10.27 -5.55 13.43
CA ALA A 347 -10.32 -4.56 12.36
C ALA A 347 -11.20 -3.35 12.72
N ALA A 348 -12.39 -3.56 13.29
CA ALA A 348 -13.28 -2.48 13.70
C ALA A 348 -12.66 -1.54 14.75
N ASN A 349 -11.83 -2.08 15.64
CA ASN A 349 -11.17 -1.31 16.71
C ASN A 349 -9.84 -0.68 16.28
N LEU A 350 -9.19 -1.19 15.24
CA LEU A 350 -7.94 -0.63 14.73
C LEU A 350 -8.20 0.51 13.74
N LEU A 351 -8.80 0.20 12.59
CA LEU A 351 -9.05 1.16 11.54
C LEU A 351 -10.16 0.65 10.61
N GLU A 352 -11.18 1.47 10.42
CA GLU A 352 -12.32 1.15 9.56
C GLU A 352 -11.89 1.09 8.10
N ARG A 353 -12.62 0.34 7.28
CA ARG A 353 -12.35 0.23 5.85
C ARG A 353 -13.62 0.10 5.03
N VAL A 354 -13.48 0.33 3.72
CA VAL A 354 -14.48 -0.05 2.72
C VAL A 354 -14.00 -1.32 2.00
N VAL A 355 -14.90 -2.28 1.83
CA VAL A 355 -14.64 -3.55 1.13
C VAL A 355 -15.59 -3.67 -0.05
N PHE A 356 -15.03 -4.01 -1.21
CA PHE A 356 -15.74 -4.27 -2.45
C PHE A 356 -15.80 -5.80 -2.61
N GLN A 357 -16.84 -6.41 -2.07
CA GLN A 357 -17.03 -7.85 -2.02
C GLN A 357 -17.71 -8.34 -3.29
N GLY A 358 -17.01 -9.14 -4.09
CA GLY A 358 -17.60 -9.83 -5.23
C GLY A 358 -18.66 -10.83 -4.77
N LYS A 359 -19.69 -11.02 -5.59
CA LYS A 359 -20.78 -11.96 -5.38
C LYS A 359 -20.91 -12.92 -6.58
N PRO A 360 -21.54 -14.10 -6.40
CA PRO A 360 -21.85 -14.98 -7.53
C PRO A 360 -22.59 -14.23 -8.65
N GLY A 361 -22.28 -14.53 -9.91
CA GLY A 361 -22.90 -13.84 -11.06
C GLY A 361 -22.25 -12.53 -11.47
N GLY A 362 -21.16 -12.11 -10.82
CA GLY A 362 -20.41 -10.90 -11.17
C GLY A 362 -20.96 -9.63 -10.52
N GLU A 363 -21.92 -9.76 -9.61
CA GLU A 363 -22.36 -8.68 -8.73
C GLU A 363 -21.25 -8.29 -7.75
N LEU A 364 -21.31 -7.06 -7.25
CA LEU A 364 -20.36 -6.51 -6.30
C LEU A 364 -21.14 -5.77 -5.21
N GLU A 365 -20.77 -6.02 -3.96
CA GLU A 365 -21.34 -5.33 -2.81
C GLU A 365 -20.28 -4.46 -2.15
N ILE A 366 -20.61 -3.19 -1.91
CA ILE A 366 -19.71 -2.23 -1.25
C ILE A 366 -20.15 -2.08 0.19
N ARG A 367 -19.31 -2.53 1.12
CA ARG A 367 -19.61 -2.51 2.56
C ARG A 367 -18.59 -1.67 3.31
N TRP A 368 -19.07 -0.93 4.29
CA TRP A 368 -18.22 -0.27 5.29
C TRP A 368 -18.09 -1.19 6.51
N GLU A 369 -16.86 -1.47 6.91
CA GLU A 369 -16.53 -2.29 8.08
C GLU A 369 -15.86 -1.42 9.13
N GLY A 370 -16.43 -1.37 10.34
CA GLY A 370 -15.94 -0.48 11.39
C GLY A 370 -16.84 -0.44 12.62
N ALA A 371 -16.42 0.33 13.62
CA ALA A 371 -17.18 0.54 14.85
C ALA A 371 -18.38 1.46 14.63
N GLU A 372 -19.44 1.28 15.41
CA GLU A 372 -20.57 2.23 15.46
C GLU A 372 -20.10 3.62 15.92
N GLY A 373 -20.70 4.66 15.36
CA GLY A 373 -20.35 6.07 15.54
C GLY A 373 -19.14 6.55 14.73
N SER A 374 -18.60 5.74 13.83
CA SER A 374 -17.38 6.05 13.06
C SER A 374 -17.66 6.50 11.61
N VAL A 375 -16.66 6.38 10.74
CA VAL A 375 -16.82 6.64 9.29
C VAL A 375 -17.89 5.76 8.63
N VAL A 376 -18.23 4.62 9.24
CA VAL A 376 -19.28 3.71 8.73
C VAL A 376 -20.68 4.30 8.79
N ASP A 377 -20.94 5.20 9.75
CA ASP A 377 -22.23 5.85 9.96
C ASP A 377 -22.33 7.21 9.27
N LEU A 378 -21.35 7.54 8.42
CA LEU A 378 -21.39 8.78 7.67
C LEU A 378 -22.55 8.80 6.67
N PRO A 379 -23.17 9.98 6.45
CA PRO A 379 -24.23 10.15 5.46
C PRO A 379 -23.84 9.67 4.05
N ALA A 380 -24.83 9.26 3.24
CA ALA A 380 -24.60 8.68 1.91
C ALA A 380 -23.79 9.61 1.00
N ASP A 381 -24.04 10.91 1.05
CA ASP A 381 -23.34 11.93 0.29
C ASP A 381 -21.86 12.08 0.66
N MET A 382 -21.47 11.76 1.91
CA MET A 382 -20.06 11.68 2.31
C MET A 382 -19.38 10.42 1.75
N ARG A 383 -20.09 9.30 1.76
CA ARG A 383 -19.59 8.02 1.21
C ARG A 383 -19.43 8.10 -0.32
N GLU A 384 -20.36 8.73 -1.01
CA GLU A 384 -20.26 9.03 -2.44
C GLU A 384 -19.08 9.96 -2.73
N ALA A 385 -18.92 11.06 -1.99
CA ALA A 385 -17.79 11.97 -2.15
C ALA A 385 -16.44 11.27 -1.93
N PHE A 386 -16.37 10.35 -0.95
CA PHE A 386 -15.19 9.53 -0.74
C PHE A 386 -14.93 8.60 -1.93
N ALA A 387 -15.93 7.90 -2.45
CA ALA A 387 -15.79 7.04 -3.63
C ALA A 387 -15.31 7.83 -4.87
N VAL A 388 -15.73 9.09 -5.02
CA VAL A 388 -15.24 10.00 -6.05
C VAL A 388 -13.76 10.34 -5.83
N LEU A 389 -13.34 10.63 -4.60
CA LEU A 389 -11.93 10.82 -4.27
C LEU A 389 -11.09 9.57 -4.56
N GLN A 390 -11.57 8.37 -4.18
CA GLN A 390 -10.90 7.10 -4.49
C GLN A 390 -10.72 6.91 -5.99
N SER A 391 -11.73 7.26 -6.78
CA SER A 391 -11.69 7.21 -8.25
C SER A 391 -10.66 8.19 -8.83
N CYS A 392 -10.60 9.42 -8.28
CA CYS A 392 -9.61 10.42 -8.68
C CYS A 392 -8.18 9.93 -8.40
N ILE A 393 -7.90 9.43 -7.20
CA ILE A 393 -6.58 8.89 -6.84
C ILE A 393 -6.22 7.70 -7.73
N HIS A 394 -7.16 6.75 -7.91
CA HIS A 394 -6.96 5.60 -8.78
C HIS A 394 -6.65 6.02 -10.22
N TYR A 395 -7.35 7.03 -10.76
CA TYR A 395 -7.09 7.56 -12.10
C TYR A 395 -5.71 8.19 -12.22
N VAL A 396 -5.30 9.02 -11.25
CA VAL A 396 -3.96 9.62 -11.21
C VAL A 396 -2.88 8.54 -11.21
N GLN A 397 -3.08 7.45 -10.45
CA GLN A 397 -2.15 6.33 -10.39
C GLN A 397 -1.98 5.60 -11.72
N GLN A 398 -3.01 5.54 -12.58
CA GLN A 398 -2.86 4.93 -13.91
C GLN A 398 -1.83 5.66 -14.78
N HIS A 399 -1.59 6.94 -14.52
CA HIS A 399 -0.60 7.75 -15.23
C HIS A 399 0.81 7.63 -14.67
N LEU A 400 1.01 7.00 -13.51
CA LEU A 400 2.32 6.91 -12.90
C LEU A 400 3.18 5.85 -13.62
N LYS A 401 4.48 6.14 -13.69
CA LYS A 401 5.58 5.22 -14.00
C LYS A 401 6.68 5.45 -12.97
N ASP A 402 7.68 4.57 -12.95
CA ASP A 402 8.79 4.58 -11.98
C ASP A 402 9.42 5.97 -11.75
N THR A 403 9.52 6.79 -12.80
CA THR A 403 10.24 8.07 -12.76
C THR A 403 9.53 9.22 -13.50
N ARG A 404 8.30 9.01 -13.98
CA ARG A 404 7.59 10.00 -14.81
C ARG A 404 6.09 9.73 -14.87
N PHE A 405 5.37 10.66 -15.47
CA PHE A 405 4.01 10.42 -15.95
C PHE A 405 3.99 9.81 -17.35
N GLU A 406 2.96 9.02 -17.63
CA GLU A 406 2.55 8.60 -18.96
C GLU A 406 1.26 9.34 -19.36
N THR A 407 1.38 10.31 -20.25
CA THR A 407 0.25 11.16 -20.71
C THR A 407 -0.02 11.05 -22.20
N GLN A 408 0.89 10.44 -22.97
CA GLN A 408 0.83 10.40 -24.44
C GLN A 408 0.38 9.04 -24.97
N GLU A 409 0.82 7.96 -24.33
CA GLU A 409 0.37 6.63 -24.69
C GLU A 409 -1.00 6.31 -24.08
N PRO A 410 -1.82 5.45 -24.74
CA PRO A 410 -3.03 4.93 -24.14
C PRO A 410 -2.74 4.28 -22.79
N LEU A 411 -3.56 4.60 -21.80
CA LEU A 411 -3.51 3.94 -20.50
C LEU A 411 -3.74 2.43 -20.66
N ARG A 412 -3.10 1.65 -19.78
CA ARG A 412 -3.31 0.20 -19.74
C ARG A 412 -4.79 -0.09 -19.43
N PRO A 413 -5.40 -1.11 -20.07
CA PRO A 413 -6.74 -1.53 -19.72
C PRO A 413 -6.84 -1.91 -18.24
N THR A 414 -7.70 -1.21 -17.51
CA THR A 414 -7.93 -1.41 -16.07
C THR A 414 -9.42 -1.37 -15.79
N PRO A 415 -10.00 -2.42 -15.17
CA PRO A 415 -11.43 -2.45 -14.88
C PRO A 415 -11.84 -1.41 -13.84
N CYS A 416 -13.07 -0.92 -13.95
CA CYS A 416 -13.70 -0.06 -12.96
C CYS A 416 -13.79 -0.80 -11.62
N PRO A 417 -13.35 -0.19 -10.50
CA PRO A 417 -13.46 -0.81 -9.19
C PRO A 417 -14.91 -1.00 -8.74
N PHE A 418 -15.87 -0.25 -9.31
CA PHE A 418 -17.30 -0.32 -9.00
C PHE A 418 -18.10 -1.25 -9.93
N SER A 419 -17.47 -1.87 -10.94
CA SER A 419 -18.13 -2.80 -11.86
C SER A 419 -18.73 -3.98 -11.08
N GLY A 420 -20.01 -4.27 -11.32
CA GLY A 420 -20.83 -5.24 -10.57
C GLY A 420 -21.70 -4.64 -9.46
N ALA A 421 -21.37 -3.43 -8.95
CA ALA A 421 -22.15 -2.73 -7.92
C ALA A 421 -22.87 -1.49 -8.48
N CYS A 422 -22.41 -1.02 -9.64
CA CYS A 422 -22.82 0.25 -10.22
C CYS A 422 -24.00 0.05 -11.19
N THR A 423 -25.15 0.66 -10.90
CA THR A 423 -26.30 0.64 -11.80
C THR A 423 -25.99 1.29 -13.15
N VAL A 424 -25.09 2.28 -13.18
CA VAL A 424 -24.65 2.97 -14.41
C VAL A 424 -23.99 2.02 -15.41
N GLU A 425 -23.28 0.97 -14.96
CA GLU A 425 -22.67 -0.01 -15.86
C GLU A 425 -23.73 -0.71 -16.73
N SER A 426 -24.84 -1.11 -16.11
CA SER A 426 -25.96 -1.75 -16.81
C SER A 426 -26.76 -0.76 -17.68
N MET A 427 -26.90 0.49 -17.22
CA MET A 427 -27.76 1.50 -17.84
C MET A 427 -27.09 2.29 -18.97
N ALA A 428 -25.77 2.49 -18.92
CA ALA A 428 -25.02 3.22 -19.93
C ALA A 428 -24.82 2.42 -21.24
N GLY A 429 -25.18 1.12 -21.27
CA GLY A 429 -25.13 0.28 -22.47
C GLY A 429 -23.72 0.01 -23.00
N LYS A 430 -22.67 0.35 -22.23
CA LYS A 430 -21.24 0.17 -22.59
C LYS A 430 -20.45 -0.54 -21.48
N PRO A 431 -20.85 -1.76 -21.05
CA PRO A 431 -20.17 -2.48 -19.97
C PRO A 431 -18.69 -2.77 -20.28
N GLU A 432 -18.32 -2.91 -21.55
CA GLU A 432 -16.92 -3.10 -21.95
C GLU A 432 -16.03 -1.90 -21.59
N VAL A 433 -16.54 -0.66 -21.70
CA VAL A 433 -15.80 0.55 -21.30
C VAL A 433 -15.56 0.54 -19.79
N CYS A 434 -16.55 0.13 -18.99
CA CYS A 434 -16.37 -0.04 -17.55
C CYS A 434 -15.34 -1.13 -17.21
N ARG A 435 -15.16 -2.16 -18.05
CA ARG A 435 -14.23 -3.27 -17.80
C ARG A 435 -12.80 -3.01 -18.27
N SER A 436 -12.57 -2.00 -19.13
CA SER A 436 -11.24 -1.70 -19.66
C SER A 436 -10.79 -0.26 -19.50
N THR A 437 -11.65 0.72 -19.71
CA THR A 437 -11.29 2.15 -19.80
C THR A 437 -12.31 3.03 -19.09
N PRO A 438 -12.51 2.88 -17.75
CA PRO A 438 -13.57 3.55 -17.01
C PRO A 438 -13.50 5.09 -17.00
N TRP A 439 -12.36 5.67 -17.39
CA TRP A 439 -12.16 7.11 -17.57
C TRP A 439 -12.72 7.67 -18.90
N GLU A 440 -13.24 6.80 -19.77
CA GLU A 440 -13.86 7.17 -21.06
C GLU A 440 -15.40 7.09 -21.00
N VAL A 441 -15.97 6.77 -19.82
CA VAL A 441 -17.42 6.71 -19.64
C VAL A 441 -17.98 8.13 -19.70
N GLU A 442 -18.64 8.48 -20.80
CA GLU A 442 -19.37 9.74 -20.88
C GLU A 442 -20.46 9.81 -19.78
N ASN A 443 -20.55 10.96 -19.11
CA ASN A 443 -21.45 11.19 -17.97
C ASN A 443 -22.92 11.28 -18.44
N ILE A 444 -23.50 10.16 -18.90
CA ILE A 444 -24.84 10.14 -19.49
C ILE A 444 -25.53 8.81 -19.14
N ALA A 445 -26.03 8.69 -17.92
CA ALA A 445 -27.22 7.87 -17.71
C ALA A 445 -28.45 8.73 -18.08
N GLN A 446 -29.37 8.18 -18.87
CA GLN A 446 -30.55 8.90 -19.39
C GLN A 446 -31.52 9.39 -18.28
N ASP A 447 -31.33 8.92 -17.05
CA ASP A 447 -32.13 9.23 -15.86
C ASP A 447 -31.48 10.28 -14.93
N GLY A 448 -30.27 10.76 -15.24
CA GLY A 448 -29.52 11.69 -14.41
C GLY A 448 -28.62 11.04 -13.36
N THR A 449 -28.48 9.70 -13.35
CA THR A 449 -27.54 9.00 -12.46
C THR A 449 -26.08 9.30 -12.86
N VAL A 450 -25.26 9.76 -11.91
CA VAL A 450 -23.86 10.15 -12.16
C VAL A 450 -22.93 8.94 -12.03
N CYS A 451 -22.04 8.75 -12.99
CA CYS A 451 -20.98 7.75 -12.89
C CYS A 451 -19.93 8.19 -11.85
N ILE A 452 -19.80 7.46 -10.73
CA ILE A 452 -18.86 7.78 -9.64
C ILE A 452 -17.41 7.90 -10.16
N TYR A 453 -16.99 6.95 -11.01
CA TYR A 453 -15.63 6.97 -11.55
C TYR A 453 -15.39 8.18 -12.44
N GLN A 454 -16.34 8.48 -13.34
CA GLN A 454 -16.26 9.65 -14.20
C GLN A 454 -16.32 10.96 -13.40
N ALA A 455 -17.12 11.04 -12.34
CA ALA A 455 -17.13 12.17 -11.44
C ALA A 455 -15.76 12.40 -10.78
N GLY A 456 -15.00 11.34 -10.50
CA GLY A 456 -13.61 11.43 -10.05
C GLY A 456 -12.69 12.03 -11.11
N VAL A 457 -12.81 11.58 -12.35
CA VAL A 457 -12.05 12.11 -13.50
C VAL A 457 -12.40 13.57 -13.80
N ASP A 458 -13.67 13.92 -13.74
CA ASP A 458 -14.15 15.28 -14.01
C ASP A 458 -13.77 16.23 -12.87
N SER A 459 -13.82 15.76 -11.62
CA SER A 459 -13.33 16.52 -10.47
C SER A 459 -11.82 16.74 -10.52
N PHE A 460 -11.04 15.74 -10.98
CA PHE A 460 -9.61 15.92 -11.24
C PHE A 460 -9.37 17.02 -12.29
N LYS A 461 -10.15 17.05 -13.37
CA LYS A 461 -10.04 18.10 -14.41
C LYS A 461 -10.44 19.48 -13.92
N SER A 462 -11.31 19.57 -12.90
CA SER A 462 -11.76 20.85 -12.33
C SER A 462 -10.75 21.48 -11.37
N ILE A 463 -9.76 20.72 -10.89
CA ILE A 463 -8.66 21.26 -10.08
C ILE A 463 -7.94 22.30 -10.91
N LEU A 464 -7.64 23.46 -10.34
CA LEU A 464 -6.88 24.49 -11.05
C LEU A 464 -5.40 24.10 -11.10
N PRO A 465 -4.71 24.27 -12.25
CA PRO A 465 -3.27 24.07 -12.30
C PRO A 465 -2.60 25.05 -11.33
N PRO A 466 -1.43 24.69 -10.78
CA PRO A 466 -0.73 25.54 -9.85
C PRO A 466 -0.44 26.90 -10.51
N GLN A 467 -1.06 27.97 -9.99
CA GLN A 467 -0.65 29.32 -10.34
C GLN A 467 0.83 29.48 -9.99
N PRO A 468 1.60 30.31 -10.71
CA PRO A 468 3.03 30.53 -10.43
C PRO A 468 3.36 31.02 -8.99
N ALA A 469 2.35 31.24 -8.14
CA ALA A 469 2.45 31.63 -6.75
C ALA A 469 2.41 30.49 -5.71
N LEU A 470 2.33 29.21 -6.09
CA LEU A 470 2.65 28.09 -5.17
C LEU A 470 4.19 27.94 -4.98
N GLN A 471 4.89 29.07 -4.91
CA GLN A 471 6.28 29.21 -4.47
C GLN A 471 6.31 29.54 -2.96
N ASP A 472 5.44 28.92 -2.18
CA ASP A 472 5.57 29.03 -0.73
C ASP A 472 6.65 28.03 -0.33
N ASP A 473 7.79 28.54 0.15
CA ASP A 473 8.93 27.77 0.73
C ASP A 473 8.50 26.98 2.00
N SER A 474 7.19 26.81 2.21
CA SER A 474 6.55 26.15 3.34
C SER A 474 6.23 24.67 3.09
N LEU A 475 6.46 24.15 1.88
CA LEU A 475 6.46 22.71 1.64
C LEU A 475 7.67 22.10 2.36
N PRO A 476 7.47 21.30 3.43
CA PRO A 476 8.59 20.64 4.06
C PRO A 476 9.14 19.59 3.08
N ILE A 477 10.43 19.72 2.77
CA ILE A 477 11.25 18.61 2.27
C ILE A 477 11.32 17.55 3.37
#